data_AF-A0A4Q3YC61-F1
#
_entry.id   AF-A0A4Q3YC61-F1
#
_cell.length_a   1.000
_cell.length_b   1.000
_cell.length_c   1.000
_cell.angle_alpha   90.00
_cell.angle_beta   90.00
_cell.angle_gamma   90.00
#
_symmetry.space_group_name_H-M   'P 1'
#
loop_
_entity.id
_entity.type
_entity.pdbx_description
1 polymer ?
#
loop_
_entity_poly.entity_id
_entity_poly.type
_entity_poly.pdbx_seq_one_letter_code
_entity_poly.pdbx_strand_id
1 'polypeptide(L)'
;MYAFIAHAEADQAAADDLKAFLKTRGLIAETETGARGFRFVQATDVVIALWSQKSVFGVHRMQMEKRMLDAWADGRLVLVKLDHGFLPVGLRDLSAIDASMESGRKLAFWPQVERAAREIINRAARERSENFWSAPPPPKEE
;
A
#
# COMPACT_ATOMS: atom_id res chain seq x y z
N MET A 1 9.58 3.23 -8.73
CA MET A 1 8.55 3.51 -7.72
C MET A 1 7.39 2.57 -7.98
N TYR A 2 7.12 1.70 -7.02
CA TYR A 2 6.14 0.64 -7.14
C TYR A 2 5.05 0.80 -6.08
N ALA A 3 3.84 0.40 -6.45
CA ALA A 3 2.76 0.16 -5.50
C ALA A 3 2.63 -1.34 -5.26
N PHE A 4 2.81 -1.77 -4.02
CA PHE A 4 2.59 -3.16 -3.63
C PHE A 4 1.19 -3.31 -3.06
N ILE A 5 0.34 -4.06 -3.73
CA ILE A 5 -1.03 -4.35 -3.31
C ILE A 5 -0.99 -5.61 -2.46
N ALA A 6 -1.00 -5.46 -1.14
CA ALA A 6 -1.07 -6.56 -0.20
C ALA A 6 -2.53 -6.95 0.03
N HIS A 7 -2.88 -8.23 -0.17
CA HIS A 7 -4.27 -8.70 -0.05
C HIS A 7 -4.34 -10.17 0.36
N ALA A 8 -5.51 -10.62 0.81
CA ALA A 8 -5.77 -12.05 1.00
C ALA A 8 -6.01 -12.73 -0.35
N GLU A 9 -5.72 -14.03 -0.45
CA GLU A 9 -5.91 -14.81 -1.69
C GLU A 9 -7.35 -14.75 -2.21
N ALA A 10 -8.32 -14.76 -1.30
CA ALA A 10 -9.74 -14.64 -1.65
C ALA A 10 -10.15 -13.28 -2.24
N ASP A 11 -9.28 -12.26 -2.13
CA ASP A 11 -9.50 -10.89 -2.62
C ASP A 11 -8.70 -10.60 -3.90
N GLN A 12 -8.13 -11.63 -4.53
CA GLN A 12 -7.34 -11.53 -5.77
C GLN A 12 -8.05 -10.71 -6.86
N ALA A 13 -9.35 -10.94 -7.07
CA ALA A 13 -10.12 -10.23 -8.09
C ALA A 13 -10.14 -8.71 -7.85
N ALA A 14 -10.29 -8.26 -6.60
CA ALA A 14 -10.26 -6.83 -6.26
C ALA A 14 -8.85 -6.25 -6.43
N ALA A 15 -7.81 -7.03 -6.09
CA ALA A 15 -6.42 -6.62 -6.24
C ALA A 15 -6.02 -6.47 -7.71
N ASP A 16 -6.42 -7.40 -8.58
CA ASP A 16 -6.17 -7.33 -10.02
C ASP A 16 -6.95 -6.18 -10.67
N ASP A 17 -8.16 -5.92 -10.21
CA ASP A 17 -8.95 -4.77 -10.68
C ASP A 17 -8.29 -3.44 -10.34
N LEU A 18 -7.84 -3.28 -9.10
CA LEU A 18 -7.08 -2.11 -8.67
C LEU A 18 -5.75 -1.99 -9.44
N LYS A 19 -5.02 -3.08 -9.63
CA LYS A 19 -3.77 -3.10 -10.41
C LYS A 19 -4.00 -2.64 -11.84
N ALA A 20 -5.04 -3.13 -12.50
CA ALA A 20 -5.41 -2.72 -13.85
C ALA A 20 -5.73 -1.22 -13.89
N PHE A 21 -6.49 -0.73 -12.91
CA PHE A 21 -6.81 0.70 -12.79
C PHE A 21 -5.55 1.56 -12.63
N LEU A 22 -4.66 1.20 -11.68
CA LEU A 22 -3.42 1.94 -11.42
C LEU A 22 -2.49 1.97 -12.65
N LYS A 23 -2.44 0.87 -13.41
CA LYS A 23 -1.71 0.82 -14.68
C LYS A 23 -2.22 1.85 -15.68
N THR A 24 -3.54 2.07 -15.78
CA THR A 24 -4.11 3.11 -16.67
C THR A 24 -3.72 4.54 -16.24
N ARG A 25 -3.35 4.73 -14.98
CA ARG A 25 -2.89 6.00 -14.38
C ARG A 25 -1.36 6.14 -14.33
N GLY A 26 -0.64 5.21 -14.96
CA GLY A 26 0.82 5.23 -15.02
C GLY A 26 1.53 4.84 -13.72
N LEU A 27 0.83 4.24 -12.74
CA LEU A 27 1.50 3.60 -11.60
C LEU A 27 1.80 2.14 -11.94
N ILE A 28 3.03 1.72 -11.64
CA ILE A 28 3.43 0.32 -11.70
C ILE A 28 3.04 -0.32 -10.38
N ALA A 29 2.15 -1.32 -10.43
CA ALA A 29 1.66 -2.01 -9.26
C ALA A 29 1.86 -3.53 -9.36
N GLU A 30 2.20 -4.15 -8.24
CA GLU A 30 2.34 -5.61 -8.08
C GLU A 30 1.39 -6.09 -6.99
N THR A 31 0.81 -7.28 -7.18
CA THR A 31 -0.07 -7.93 -6.20
C THR A 31 0.73 -8.91 -5.35
N GLU A 32 0.50 -8.91 -4.04
CA GLU A 32 1.22 -9.72 -3.07
C GLU A 32 0.25 -10.37 -2.08
N THR A 33 0.18 -11.69 -2.08
CA THR A 33 -0.61 -12.47 -1.10
C THR A 33 0.19 -12.94 0.11
N GLY A 34 1.52 -12.75 0.09
CA GLY A 34 2.46 -13.31 1.07
C GLY A 34 2.87 -14.75 0.81
N ALA A 35 2.29 -15.45 -0.18
CA ALA A 35 2.61 -16.84 -0.50
C ALA A 35 4.08 -17.10 -0.90
N ARG A 36 4.74 -16.09 -1.48
CA ARG A 36 6.17 -16.11 -1.82
C ARG A 36 7.01 -15.22 -0.90
N GLY A 37 6.45 -14.79 0.23
CA GLY A 37 6.95 -13.69 1.03
C GLY A 37 6.59 -12.33 0.42
N PHE A 38 6.64 -11.28 1.25
CA PHE A 38 6.48 -9.90 0.80
C PHE A 38 7.81 -9.35 0.33
N ARG A 39 7.80 -8.59 -0.77
CA ARG A 39 9.00 -7.95 -1.30
C ARG A 39 9.47 -6.82 -0.41
N PHE A 40 10.78 -6.59 -0.44
CA PHE A 40 11.40 -5.44 0.19
C PHE A 40 10.81 -4.15 -0.40
N VAL A 41 10.39 -3.22 0.47
CA VAL A 41 9.86 -1.91 0.08
C VAL A 41 10.97 -0.88 0.16
N GLN A 42 11.25 -0.22 -0.96
CA GLN A 42 12.17 0.90 -0.96
C GLN A 42 11.49 2.14 -0.36
N ALA A 43 12.29 3.13 0.04
CA ALA A 43 11.78 4.36 0.67
C ALA A 43 10.73 5.10 -0.18
N THR A 44 10.79 4.94 -1.50
CA THR A 44 9.88 5.54 -2.47
C THR A 44 8.65 4.70 -2.79
N ASP A 45 8.59 3.44 -2.37
CA ASP A 45 7.47 2.56 -2.71
C ASP A 45 6.32 2.73 -1.72
N VAL A 46 5.10 2.39 -2.16
CA VAL A 46 3.88 2.49 -1.36
C VAL A 46 3.25 1.11 -1.20
N VAL A 47 2.69 0.83 -0.03
CA VAL A 47 1.94 -0.40 0.24
C VAL A 47 0.46 -0.06 0.30
N ILE A 48 -0.32 -0.66 -0.59
CA ILE A 48 -1.77 -0.58 -0.58
C ILE A 48 -2.30 -1.89 0.01
N ALA A 49 -2.85 -1.85 1.22
CA ALA A 49 -3.37 -3.02 1.89
C ALA A 49 -4.89 -3.13 1.66
N LEU A 50 -5.32 -4.17 0.96
CA LEU A 50 -6.73 -4.51 0.81
C LEU A 50 -7.15 -5.47 1.92
N TRP A 51 -7.97 -4.98 2.83
CA TRP A 51 -8.47 -5.75 3.97
C TRP A 51 -9.94 -6.12 3.79
N SER A 52 -10.25 -7.40 4.00
CA SER A 52 -11.60 -7.93 4.07
C SER A 52 -11.76 -8.82 5.30
N GLN A 53 -12.97 -9.20 5.65
CA GLN A 53 -13.24 -10.24 6.64
C GLN A 53 -12.57 -11.56 6.27
N LYS A 54 -12.38 -11.86 4.98
CA LYS A 54 -11.67 -13.07 4.53
C LYS A 54 -10.17 -13.01 4.85
N SER A 55 -9.60 -11.81 4.94
CA SER A 55 -8.21 -11.63 5.37
C SER A 55 -7.95 -12.12 6.81
N VAL A 56 -8.98 -12.13 7.66
CA VAL A 56 -8.89 -12.64 9.06
C VAL A 56 -8.55 -14.14 9.12
N PHE A 57 -8.96 -14.90 8.09
CA PHE A 57 -8.75 -16.34 7.99
C PHE A 57 -7.69 -16.71 6.94
N GLY A 58 -6.98 -15.72 6.39
CA GLY A 58 -5.95 -15.94 5.38
C GLY A 58 -4.73 -16.68 5.96
N VAL A 59 -4.17 -17.60 5.19
CA VAL A 59 -2.98 -18.39 5.57
C VAL A 59 -1.79 -17.49 5.92
N HIS A 60 -1.63 -16.37 5.22
CA HIS A 60 -0.54 -15.41 5.41
C HIS A 60 -0.95 -14.15 6.18
N ARG A 61 -2.01 -14.24 6.99
CA ARG A 61 -2.54 -13.11 7.74
C ARG A 61 -1.48 -12.42 8.59
N MET A 62 -0.70 -13.18 9.37
CA MET A 62 0.29 -12.59 10.28
C MET A 62 1.38 -11.82 9.53
N GLN A 63 1.81 -12.32 8.37
CA GLN A 63 2.77 -11.65 7.51
C GLN A 63 2.17 -10.38 6.90
N MET A 64 0.89 -10.42 6.50
CA MET A 64 0.16 -9.26 6.00
C MET A 64 -0.03 -8.19 7.08
N GLU A 65 -0.36 -8.58 8.31
CA GLU A 65 -0.45 -7.67 9.46
C GLU A 65 0.87 -6.97 9.74
N LYS A 66 1.97 -7.74 9.80
CA LYS A 66 3.32 -7.19 9.93
C LYS A 66 3.62 -6.21 8.80
N ARG A 67 3.33 -6.58 7.55
CA ARG A 67 3.54 -5.74 6.37
C ARG A 67 2.79 -4.41 6.46
N MET A 68 1.54 -4.43 6.94
CA MET A 68 0.76 -3.21 7.15
C MET A 68 1.37 -2.33 8.24
N LEU A 69 1.78 -2.92 9.37
CA LEU A 69 2.39 -2.19 10.48
C LEU A 69 3.71 -1.55 10.07
N ASP A 70 4.59 -2.30 9.38
CA ASP A 70 5.87 -1.78 8.89
C ASP A 70 5.65 -0.62 7.90
N ALA A 71 4.72 -0.78 6.95
CA ALA A 71 4.39 0.28 6.00
C ALA A 71 3.74 1.50 6.68
N TRP A 72 2.93 1.30 7.72
CA TRP A 72 2.32 2.39 8.48
C TRP A 72 3.36 3.17 9.28
N ALA A 73 4.27 2.46 9.96
CA ALA A 73 5.36 3.07 10.72
C ALA A 73 6.25 3.96 9.83
N ASP A 74 6.45 3.52 8.58
CA ASP A 74 7.20 4.26 7.56
C ASP A 74 6.38 5.38 6.86
N GLY A 75 5.09 5.54 7.19
CA GLY A 75 4.20 6.50 6.54
C GLY A 75 3.87 6.15 5.08
N ARG A 76 3.99 4.89 4.68
CA ARG A 76 3.84 4.39 3.30
C ARG A 76 2.61 3.50 3.10
N LEU A 77 1.71 3.43 4.07
CA LEU A 77 0.50 2.62 4.01
C LEU A 77 -0.69 3.39 3.44
N VAL A 78 -1.36 2.81 2.44
CA VAL A 78 -2.75 3.11 2.07
C VAL A 78 -3.61 1.92 2.47
N LEU A 79 -4.42 2.08 3.51
CA LEU A 79 -5.32 1.03 3.99
C LEU A 79 -6.69 1.14 3.30
N VAL A 80 -7.18 0.02 2.78
CA VAL A 80 -8.46 -0.05 2.05
C VAL A 80 -9.30 -1.18 2.61
N LYS A 81 -10.55 -0.89 2.98
CA LYS A 81 -11.52 -1.89 3.42
C LYS A 81 -12.38 -2.34 2.25
N LEU A 82 -12.39 -3.63 1.95
CA LEU A 82 -13.23 -4.24 0.91
C LEU A 82 -14.61 -4.67 1.41
N ASP A 83 -14.81 -4.67 2.73
CA ASP A 83 -16.07 -4.96 3.41
C ASP A 83 -16.12 -4.29 4.79
N HIS A 84 -17.17 -4.56 5.55
CA HIS A 84 -17.35 -4.05 6.91
C HIS A 84 -16.63 -4.88 7.98
N GLY A 85 -15.68 -5.74 7.59
CA GLY A 85 -14.87 -6.53 8.49
C GLY A 85 -14.08 -5.66 9.47
N PHE A 86 -13.78 -6.24 10.64
CA PHE A 86 -12.93 -5.60 11.63
C PHE A 86 -11.48 -5.62 11.19
N LEU A 87 -10.78 -4.52 11.42
CA LEU A 87 -9.33 -4.46 11.28
C LEU A 87 -8.65 -5.16 12.47
N PRO A 88 -7.43 -5.70 12.27
CA PRO A 88 -6.60 -6.25 13.33
C PRO A 88 -6.36 -5.25 14.45
N VAL A 89 -6.15 -5.75 15.66
CA VAL A 89 -5.78 -4.92 16.81
C VAL A 89 -4.47 -4.18 16.48
N GLY A 90 -4.44 -2.86 16.73
CA GLY A 90 -3.33 -1.98 16.34
C GLY A 90 -3.52 -1.26 15.00
N LEU A 91 -4.42 -1.72 14.13
CA LEU A 91 -4.73 -1.07 12.85
C LEU A 91 -6.12 -0.41 12.84
N ARG A 92 -6.92 -0.59 13.91
CA ARG A 92 -8.31 -0.12 13.99
C ARG A 92 -8.46 1.40 14.00
N ASP A 93 -7.48 2.10 14.55
CA ASP A 93 -7.50 3.56 14.67
C ASP A 93 -6.92 4.25 13.42
N LEU A 94 -6.50 3.47 12.42
CA LEU A 94 -5.94 4.01 11.19
C LEU A 94 -7.03 4.46 10.23
N SER A 95 -6.77 5.57 9.55
CA SER A 95 -7.58 6.02 8.42
C SER A 95 -7.57 4.96 7.32
N ALA A 96 -8.76 4.49 6.94
CA ALA A 96 -8.94 3.53 5.86
C ALA A 96 -9.93 4.07 4.81
N ILE A 97 -9.65 3.79 3.55
CA ILE A 97 -10.57 4.06 2.45
C ILE A 97 -11.61 2.94 2.44
N ASP A 98 -12.89 3.28 2.62
CA ASP A 98 -13.98 2.30 2.54
C ASP A 98 -14.35 2.04 1.07
N ALA A 99 -13.98 0.87 0.57
CA ALA A 99 -14.30 0.36 -0.76
C ALA A 99 -15.22 -0.89 -0.67
N SER A 100 -16.06 -0.96 0.38
CA SER A 100 -17.01 -2.04 0.62
C SER A 100 -18.02 -2.22 -0.51
N MET A 101 -18.46 -1.13 -1.13
CA MET A 101 -19.36 -1.18 -2.28
C MET A 101 -18.61 -1.51 -3.57
N GLU A 102 -18.76 -2.74 -4.05
CA GLU A 102 -18.08 -3.25 -5.25
C GLU A 102 -18.38 -2.44 -6.52
N SER A 103 -19.63 -2.05 -6.74
CA SER A 103 -20.06 -1.25 -7.90
C SER A 103 -19.41 0.14 -7.95
N GLY A 104 -19.04 0.69 -6.80
CA GLY A 104 -18.39 2.00 -6.67
C GLY A 104 -16.86 1.97 -6.82
N ARG A 105 -16.23 0.78 -6.83
CA ARG A 105 -14.76 0.65 -6.78
C ARG A 105 -14.07 1.40 -7.92
N LYS A 106 -14.47 1.17 -9.16
CA LYS A 106 -13.85 1.82 -10.33
C LYS A 106 -14.12 3.31 -10.43
N LEU A 107 -15.29 3.76 -10.00
CA LEU A 107 -15.76 5.13 -10.22
C LEU A 107 -15.36 6.07 -9.08
N ALA A 108 -15.39 5.60 -7.84
CA ALA A 108 -15.23 6.44 -6.65
C ALA A 108 -14.00 6.06 -5.81
N PHE A 109 -13.77 4.77 -5.56
CA PHE A 109 -12.79 4.35 -4.54
C PHE A 109 -11.36 4.18 -5.10
N TRP A 110 -11.18 3.57 -6.28
CA TRP A 110 -9.86 3.45 -6.93
C TRP A 110 -9.21 4.80 -7.25
N PRO A 111 -9.94 5.84 -7.69
CA PRO A 111 -9.37 7.19 -7.78
C PRO A 111 -8.88 7.74 -6.43
N GLN A 112 -9.55 7.42 -5.31
CA GLN A 112 -9.10 7.85 -3.98
C GLN A 112 -7.84 7.10 -3.55
N VAL A 113 -7.78 5.79 -3.80
CA VAL A 113 -6.60 4.96 -3.54
C VAL A 113 -5.40 5.45 -4.35
N GLU A 114 -5.58 5.76 -5.63
CA GLU A 114 -4.52 6.30 -6.48
C GLU A 114 -4.02 7.65 -5.98
N ARG A 115 -4.92 8.56 -5.61
CA ARG A 115 -4.55 9.86 -5.06
C ARG A 115 -3.74 9.72 -3.77
N ALA A 116 -4.23 8.92 -2.82
CA ALA A 116 -3.53 8.68 -1.55
C ALA A 116 -2.15 8.05 -1.79
N ALA A 117 -2.08 7.06 -2.69
CA ALA A 117 -0.81 6.45 -3.07
C ALA A 117 0.16 7.48 -3.67
N ARG A 118 -0.33 8.34 -4.58
CA ARG A 118 0.48 9.39 -5.23
C ARG A 118 0.97 10.44 -4.24
N GLU A 119 0.15 10.83 -3.27
CA GLU A 119 0.54 11.79 -2.24
C GLU A 119 1.70 11.28 -1.40
N ILE A 120 1.62 10.02 -0.94
CA ILE A 120 2.71 9.35 -0.21
C ILE A 120 3.98 9.29 -1.07
N ILE A 121 3.82 8.86 -2.31
CA ILE A 121 4.86 8.76 -3.33
C ILE A 121 5.60 10.09 -3.49
N ASN A 122 4.85 11.17 -3.72
CA ASN A 122 5.40 12.50 -3.96
C ASN A 122 6.08 13.06 -2.71
N ARG A 123 5.52 12.81 -1.52
CA ARG A 123 6.14 13.17 -0.24
C ARG A 123 7.49 12.48 -0.07
N ALA A 124 7.55 11.16 -0.26
CA ALA A 124 8.79 10.39 -0.14
C ALA A 124 9.85 10.83 -1.16
N ALA A 125 9.44 11.16 -2.39
CA ALA A 125 10.34 11.69 -3.41
C ALA A 125 10.93 13.05 -3.01
N ARG A 126 10.10 13.93 -2.43
CA ARG A 126 10.52 15.25 -1.95
C ARG A 126 11.51 15.15 -0.79
N GLU A 127 11.19 14.37 0.24
CA GLU A 127 12.08 14.15 1.40
C GLU A 127 13.44 13.60 0.96
N ARG A 128 13.46 12.66 0.01
CA ARG A 128 14.70 12.13 -0.55
C ARG A 128 15.52 13.21 -1.27
N SER A 129 14.85 14.09 -2.03
CA SER A 129 15.52 15.18 -2.72
C SER A 129 16.11 16.19 -1.74
N GLU A 130 15.37 16.57 -0.70
CA GLU A 130 15.82 17.50 0.33
C GLU A 130 17.03 16.94 1.10
N ASN A 131 17.01 15.65 1.44
CA ASN A 131 18.13 14.97 2.08
C ASN A 131 19.38 14.89 1.17
N PHE A 132 19.19 14.67 -0.13
CA PHE A 132 20.29 14.62 -1.09
C PHE A 132 21.00 15.98 -1.23
N TRP A 133 20.23 17.07 -1.33
CA TRP A 133 20.78 18.41 -1.46
C TRP A 133 21.33 19.00 -0.15
N SER A 134 20.90 18.48 1.00
CA SER A 134 21.35 18.92 2.33
C SER A 134 22.55 18.14 2.86
N ALA A 135 23.01 17.10 2.15
CA ALA A 135 24.15 16.31 2.58
C ALA A 135 25.46 17.12 2.48
N PRO A 136 26.31 17.14 3.53
CA PRO A 136 27.60 17.79 3.44
C PRO A 136 28.44 17.13 2.33
N PRO A 137 29.25 17.92 1.59
CA PRO A 137 30.07 17.38 0.52
C PRO A 137 30.99 16.28 1.04
N PRO A 138 31.27 15.23 0.25
CA PRO A 138 32.14 14.14 0.67
C PRO A 138 33.50 14.71 1.11
N PRO A 139 34.09 14.19 2.20
CA PRO A 139 35.42 14.61 2.63
C PRO A 139 36.40 14.39 1.48
N LYS A 140 37.27 15.37 1.23
CA LYS A 140 38.36 15.21 0.27
C LYS A 140 39.27 14.09 0.77
N GLU A 141 39.50 13.07 -0.05
CA GLU A 141 40.53 12.07 0.21
C GLU A 141 41.89 12.81 0.25
N GLU A 142 42.59 12.69 1.39
CA GLU A 142 43.97 13.18 1.59
C GLU A 142 45.00 12.26 0.92
#